data_AF-A0A7Z2ZC65-F1
#
_entry.id   AF-A0A7Z2ZC65-F1
#
_cell.length_a   1.000
_cell.length_b   1.000
_cell.length_c   1.000
_cell.angle_alpha   90.00
_cell.angle_beta   90.00
_cell.angle_gamma   90.00
#
_symmetry.space_group_name_H-M   'P 1'
#
loop_
_entity.id
_entity.type
_entity.pdbx_description
1 polymer ?
#
loop_
_entity_poly.entity_id
_entity_poly.type
_entity_poly.pdbx_seq_one_letter_code
_entity_poly.pdbx_strand_id
1 'polypeptide(L)'
;MSHVAPVINSKLVGKGSESQVMGIDLERLKHKYTASLGATMSVAEWDKAEREYRRFLTLKQLYPSVTLVPSKEAHAIWHAHILDTRAYRLDCHAVFGRFIDHYPYLGIYGEEDYNESEAALAETVELYEKHFGSCPDFCT
;
A
#
# COMPACT_ATOMS: atom_id res chain seq x y z
N MET A 1 -22.84 -13.64 -23.52
CA MET A 1 -22.06 -12.45 -23.94
C MET A 1 -20.67 -12.60 -23.33
N SER A 2 -19.66 -12.83 -24.17
CA SER A 2 -18.29 -13.13 -23.75
C SER A 2 -17.66 -11.88 -23.10
N HIS A 3 -17.25 -12.02 -21.85
CA HIS A 3 -16.48 -11.01 -21.12
C HIS A 3 -15.02 -11.15 -21.55
N VAL A 4 -14.53 -10.18 -22.31
CA VAL A 4 -13.11 -10.10 -22.68
C VAL A 4 -12.39 -9.41 -21.52
N ALA A 5 -11.56 -10.15 -20.80
CA ALA A 5 -10.65 -9.56 -19.81
C ALA A 5 -9.69 -8.58 -20.50
N PRO A 6 -9.42 -7.39 -19.92
CA PRO A 6 -8.51 -6.45 -20.53
C PRO A 6 -7.09 -7.03 -20.49
N VAL A 7 -6.49 -7.17 -21.67
CA VAL A 7 -5.08 -7.50 -21.83
C VAL A 7 -4.27 -6.32 -21.29
N ILE A 8 -3.72 -6.48 -20.10
CA ILE A 8 -2.82 -5.48 -19.51
C ILE A 8 -1.51 -5.54 -20.30
N ASN A 9 -1.25 -4.51 -21.11
CA ASN A 9 -0.05 -4.39 -21.90
C ASN A 9 1.16 -4.18 -20.96
N SER A 10 1.92 -5.24 -20.69
CA SER A 10 3.05 -5.27 -19.75
C SER A 10 4.26 -4.41 -20.15
N LYS A 11 4.15 -3.64 -21.24
CA LYS A 11 5.27 -2.86 -21.82
C LYS A 11 5.32 -1.38 -21.45
N LEU A 12 4.60 -0.92 -20.42
CA LEU A 12 4.67 0.48 -19.95
C LEU A 12 5.33 0.69 -18.58
N VAL A 13 5.80 -0.35 -17.90
CA VAL A 13 6.57 -0.18 -16.65
C VAL A 13 8.02 0.15 -17.01
N GLY A 14 8.24 1.38 -17.47
CA GLY A 14 9.57 1.97 -17.52
C GLY A 14 10.07 2.25 -16.10
N LYS A 15 11.39 2.26 -15.92
CA LYS A 15 12.16 2.55 -14.69
C LYS A 15 11.74 3.80 -13.87
N GLY A 16 10.71 4.55 -14.28
CA GLY A 16 10.20 5.74 -13.61
C GLY A 16 9.16 5.50 -12.51
N SER A 17 8.47 4.34 -12.47
CA SER A 17 7.34 4.14 -11.55
C SER A 17 7.79 3.97 -10.09
N GLU A 18 8.80 3.12 -9.84
CA GLU A 18 9.45 2.99 -8.52
C GLU A 18 10.05 4.31 -8.04
N SER A 19 10.55 5.13 -8.97
CA SER A 19 11.21 6.40 -8.64
C SER A 19 10.25 7.41 -7.97
N GLN A 20 8.96 7.36 -8.30
CA GLN A 20 7.97 8.27 -7.72
C GLN A 20 7.56 7.82 -6.31
N VAL A 21 7.33 6.52 -6.11
CA VAL A 21 7.02 5.97 -4.78
C VAL A 21 8.19 6.21 -3.83
N MET A 22 9.43 6.02 -4.28
CA MET A 22 10.63 6.30 -3.48
C MET A 22 10.81 7.80 -3.17
N GLY A 23 10.21 8.69 -3.96
CA GLY A 23 10.27 10.14 -3.77
C GLY A 23 9.35 10.70 -2.68
N ILE A 24 8.45 9.90 -2.11
CA ILE A 24 7.60 10.33 -0.98
C ILE A 24 8.49 10.62 0.24
N ASP A 25 8.41 11.86 0.74
CA ASP A 25 9.12 12.31 1.94
C ASP A 25 8.30 12.02 3.20
N LEU A 26 8.76 11.05 4.00
CA LEU A 26 8.11 10.63 5.25
C LEU A 26 8.88 11.09 6.49
N GLU A 27 9.91 11.94 6.37
CA GLU A 27 10.81 12.28 7.48
C GLU A 27 10.09 12.94 8.67
N ARG A 28 9.07 13.75 8.40
CA ARG A 28 8.25 14.35 9.48
C ARG A 28 7.46 13.30 10.25
N LEU A 29 6.91 12.31 9.55
CA LEU A 29 6.21 11.21 10.20
C LEU A 29 7.21 10.33 10.94
N LYS A 30 8.36 10.00 10.33
CA LYS A 30 9.44 9.26 10.99
C LYS A 30 9.84 9.92 12.31
N HIS A 31 10.10 11.23 12.30
CA HIS A 31 10.42 11.98 13.51
C HIS A 31 9.31 11.91 14.57
N LYS A 32 8.04 12.13 14.16
CA LYS A 32 6.88 12.04 15.06
C LYS A 32 6.82 10.69 15.77
N TYR A 33 7.00 9.60 15.04
CA TYR A 33 6.79 8.25 15.57
C TYR A 33 8.01 7.64 16.27
N THR A 34 9.22 8.16 16.02
CA THR A 34 10.47 7.57 16.56
C THR A 34 11.27 8.45 17.51
N ALA A 35 11.10 9.78 17.46
CA ALA A 35 11.94 10.73 18.19
C ALA A 35 11.17 11.81 18.97
N SER A 36 9.86 11.95 18.75
CA SER A 36 9.05 12.90 19.51
C SER A 36 8.78 12.40 20.94
N LEU A 37 8.32 13.30 21.82
CA LEU A 37 7.89 12.95 23.17
C LEU A 37 6.75 11.91 23.20
N GLY A 38 5.98 11.80 22.12
CA GLY A 38 4.91 10.81 21.94
C GLY A 38 5.30 9.68 20.99
N ALA A 39 6.60 9.40 20.79
CA ALA A 39 7.07 8.33 19.94
C ALA A 39 6.51 6.96 20.40
N THR A 40 6.06 6.15 19.46
CA THR A 40 5.42 4.86 19.72
C THR A 40 6.14 3.68 19.07
N MET A 41 7.22 3.92 18.34
CA MET A 41 8.00 2.88 17.68
C MET A 41 9.49 3.24 17.64
N SER A 42 10.33 2.22 17.56
CA SER A 42 11.76 2.36 17.28
C SER A 42 12.03 2.73 15.82
N VAL A 43 13.24 3.23 15.55
CA VAL A 43 13.69 3.52 14.18
C VAL A 43 13.67 2.27 13.30
N ALA A 44 14.07 1.11 13.85
CA ALA A 44 14.07 -0.15 13.11
C ALA A 44 12.66 -0.63 12.73
N GLU A 45 11.69 -0.45 13.63
CA GLU A 45 10.27 -0.73 13.34
C GLU A 45 9.72 0.20 12.26
N TRP A 46 10.04 1.50 12.35
CA TRP A 46 9.69 2.47 11.31
C TRP A 46 10.27 2.07 9.96
N ASP A 47 11.57 1.78 9.89
CA ASP A 47 12.25 1.45 8.63
C ASP A 47 11.69 0.17 8.00
N LYS A 48 11.26 -0.80 8.81
CA LYS A 48 10.52 -1.98 8.35
C LYS A 48 9.16 -1.58 7.80
N ALA A 49 8.38 -0.81 8.54
CA ALA A 49 7.03 -0.42 8.17
C ALA A 49 6.98 0.47 6.93
N GLU A 50 7.92 1.41 6.82
CA GLU A 50 8.08 2.28 5.65
C GLU A 50 8.38 1.47 4.39
N ARG A 51 9.28 0.48 4.47
CA ARG A 51 9.55 -0.42 3.34
C ARG A 51 8.29 -1.13 2.85
N GLU A 52 7.51 -1.69 3.76
CA GLU A 52 6.27 -2.39 3.40
C GLU A 52 5.21 -1.44 2.86
N TYR A 53 5.13 -0.22 3.39
CA TYR A 53 4.27 0.82 2.85
C TYR A 53 4.65 1.19 1.42
N ARG A 54 5.94 1.39 1.14
CA ARG A 54 6.43 1.68 -0.23
C ARG A 54 6.12 0.52 -1.18
N ARG A 55 6.31 -0.74 -0.76
CA ARG A 55 5.91 -1.93 -1.55
C ARG A 55 4.41 -1.95 -1.85
N PHE A 56 3.58 -1.65 -0.85
CA PHE A 56 2.13 -1.55 -1.02
C PHE A 56 1.73 -0.46 -2.03
N LEU A 57 2.34 0.73 -1.96
CA LEU A 57 2.10 1.80 -2.93
C LEU A 57 2.55 1.41 -4.35
N THR A 58 3.67 0.71 -4.48
CA THR A 58 4.13 0.17 -5.78
C THR A 58 3.10 -0.80 -6.35
N LEU A 59 2.54 -1.70 -5.55
CA LEU A 59 1.47 -2.59 -6.02
C LEU A 59 0.20 -1.82 -6.42
N LYS A 60 -0.22 -0.82 -5.64
CA LYS A 60 -1.35 0.06 -6.01
C LYS A 60 -1.13 0.78 -7.35
N GLN A 61 0.12 1.12 -7.65
CA GLN A 61 0.49 1.76 -8.92
C GLN A 61 0.47 0.76 -10.09
N LEU A 62 0.99 -0.46 -9.88
CA LEU A 62 1.05 -1.51 -10.91
C LEU A 62 -0.33 -2.14 -11.19
N TYR A 63 -1.19 -2.17 -10.18
CA TYR A 63 -2.50 -2.85 -10.20
C TYR A 63 -3.62 -1.92 -9.73
N PRO A 64 -3.91 -0.82 -10.46
CA PRO A 64 -4.82 0.24 -10.00
C PRO A 64 -6.29 -0.20 -9.84
N SER A 65 -6.66 -1.35 -10.43
CA SER A 65 -8.01 -1.93 -10.37
C SER A 65 -8.15 -3.06 -9.35
N VAL A 66 -7.07 -3.47 -8.68
CA VAL A 66 -7.07 -4.59 -7.72
C VAL A 66 -7.31 -4.07 -6.30
N THR A 67 -8.20 -4.76 -5.58
CA THR A 67 -8.43 -4.53 -4.15
C THR A 67 -7.26 -5.09 -3.35
N LEU A 68 -6.21 -4.28 -3.17
CA LEU A 68 -5.05 -4.69 -2.39
C LEU A 68 -5.23 -4.44 -0.88
N VAL A 69 -4.85 -5.44 -0.08
CA VAL A 69 -4.83 -5.41 1.39
C VAL A 69 -3.41 -5.12 1.90
N PRO A 70 -3.17 -4.03 2.65
CA PRO A 70 -1.83 -3.74 3.18
C PRO A 70 -1.49 -4.67 4.36
N SER A 71 -0.19 -4.95 4.57
CA SER A 71 0.27 -5.55 5.83
C SER A 71 -0.02 -4.63 7.01
N LYS A 72 -0.01 -5.17 8.24
CA LYS A 72 -0.24 -4.38 9.47
C LYS A 72 0.70 -3.18 9.57
N GLU A 73 1.98 -3.37 9.25
CA GLU A 73 2.97 -2.31 9.28
C GLU A 73 2.74 -1.27 8.18
N ALA A 74 2.47 -1.71 6.94
CA ALA A 74 2.16 -0.80 5.84
C ALA A 74 0.89 0.01 6.13
N HIS A 75 -0.13 -0.61 6.73
CA HIS A 75 -1.40 0.01 7.11
C HIS A 75 -1.21 1.11 8.13
N ALA A 76 -0.38 0.89 9.16
CA ALA A 76 -0.08 1.89 10.17
C ALA A 76 0.56 3.16 9.58
N ILE A 77 1.53 2.99 8.67
CA ILE A 77 2.16 4.14 7.98
C ILE A 77 1.17 4.80 7.01
N TRP A 78 0.34 4.02 6.31
CA TRP A 78 -0.66 4.57 5.41
C TRP A 78 -1.68 5.45 6.15
N HIS A 79 -2.17 5.02 7.30
CA HIS A 79 -3.03 5.84 8.15
C HIS A 79 -2.35 7.12 8.61
N ALA A 80 -1.09 7.01 9.08
CA ALA A 80 -0.32 8.18 9.48
C ALA A 80 -0.14 9.18 8.33
N HIS A 81 0.09 8.68 7.12
CA HIS A 81 0.22 9.48 5.92
C HIS A 81 -1.11 10.16 5.55
N ILE A 82 -2.23 9.43 5.54
CA ILE A 82 -3.58 9.97 5.26
C ILE A 82 -3.90 11.15 6.20
N LEU A 83 -3.50 11.07 7.47
CA LEU A 83 -3.75 12.13 8.46
C LEU A 83 -3.00 13.44 8.15
N ASP A 84 -1.85 13.40 7.45
CA ASP A 84 -1.29 14.58 6.77
C ASP A 84 -1.98 14.76 5.41
N THR A 85 -3.24 15.18 5.46
CA THR A 85 -4.12 15.25 4.29
C THR A 85 -3.56 16.09 3.15
N ARG A 86 -2.66 17.05 3.42
CA ARG A 86 -2.03 17.86 2.39
C ARG A 86 -0.92 17.09 1.69
N ALA A 87 0.01 16.50 2.45
CA ALA A 87 1.07 15.66 1.89
C ALA A 87 0.47 14.49 1.10
N TYR A 88 -0.46 13.75 1.72
CA TYR A 88 -1.08 12.57 1.11
C TYR A 88 -1.75 12.87 -0.24
N ARG A 89 -2.45 13.99 -0.37
CA ARG A 89 -3.07 14.39 -1.64
C ARG A 89 -2.03 14.70 -2.72
N LEU A 90 -0.98 15.44 -2.37
CA LEU A 90 0.07 15.80 -3.32
C LEU A 90 0.83 14.55 -3.79
N ASP A 91 1.19 13.68 -2.86
CA ASP A 91 1.90 12.44 -3.15
C ASP A 91 1.03 11.48 -3.96
N CYS A 92 -0.27 11.40 -3.65
CA CYS A 92 -1.20 10.60 -4.44
C CYS A 92 -1.28 11.08 -5.90
N HIS A 93 -1.38 12.39 -6.14
CA HIS A 93 -1.36 12.93 -7.50
C HIS A 93 -0.02 12.72 -8.19
N ALA A 94 1.10 12.84 -7.47
CA ALA A 94 2.43 12.62 -8.03
C ALA A 94 2.66 11.15 -8.44
N VAL A 95 2.24 10.19 -7.61
CA VAL A 95 2.50 8.76 -7.83
C VAL A 95 1.43 8.10 -8.71
N PHE A 96 0.16 8.44 -8.52
CA PHE A 96 -0.97 7.75 -9.15
C PHE A 96 -1.74 8.61 -10.16
N GLY A 97 -1.46 9.91 -10.24
CA GLY A 97 -2.25 10.86 -11.04
C GLY A 97 -3.63 11.17 -10.45
N ARG A 98 -4.02 10.54 -9.34
CA ARG A 98 -5.33 10.67 -8.69
C ARG A 98 -5.23 10.47 -7.18
N PHE A 99 -6.23 10.91 -6.45
CA PHE A 99 -6.38 10.55 -5.04
C PHE A 99 -6.68 9.05 -4.89
N ILE A 100 -6.07 8.42 -3.88
CA ILE A 100 -6.34 7.03 -3.52
C ILE A 100 -7.17 7.01 -2.24
N ASP A 101 -8.43 6.63 -2.37
CA ASP A 101 -9.35 6.50 -1.25
C ASP A 101 -8.99 5.31 -0.36
N HIS A 102 -9.23 5.48 0.94
CA HIS A 102 -9.11 4.42 1.93
C HIS A 102 -10.51 3.90 2.28
N TYR A 103 -10.73 2.60 2.11
CA TYR A 103 -11.96 1.91 2.51
C TYR A 103 -11.65 0.98 3.69
N PRO A 104 -11.93 1.41 4.94
CA PRO A 104 -11.55 0.66 6.16
C PRO A 104 -12.52 -0.46 6.53
N TYR A 105 -13.54 -0.75 5.72
CA TYR A 105 -14.66 -1.61 6.10
C TYR A 105 -14.68 -2.95 5.37
N LEU A 106 -13.62 -3.32 4.64
CA LEU A 106 -13.54 -4.60 3.95
C LEU A 106 -13.51 -5.75 4.97
N GLY A 107 -14.41 -6.72 4.84
CA GLY A 107 -14.44 -7.93 5.67
C GLY A 107 -15.14 -7.82 7.03
N ILE A 108 -15.88 -6.74 7.30
CA ILE A 108 -16.54 -6.55 8.61
C ILE A 108 -18.03 -6.90 8.59
N TYR A 109 -18.64 -7.07 7.41
CA TYR A 109 -20.08 -7.30 7.25
C TYR A 109 -20.43 -8.74 6.88
N GLY A 110 -20.41 -9.62 7.88
CA GLY A 110 -20.86 -10.99 7.72
C GLY A 110 -19.91 -11.86 6.88
N GLU A 111 -20.35 -13.08 6.58
CA GLU A 111 -19.50 -14.11 5.98
C GLU A 111 -19.11 -13.82 4.53
N GLU A 112 -20.01 -13.23 3.73
CA GLU A 112 -19.74 -12.91 2.33
C GLU A 112 -18.64 -11.85 2.18
N ASP A 113 -18.75 -10.72 2.89
CA ASP A 113 -17.73 -9.66 2.91
C ASP A 113 -16.40 -10.17 3.47
N TYR A 114 -16.45 -11.03 4.50
CA TYR A 114 -15.25 -11.70 5.01
C TYR A 114 -14.57 -12.54 3.92
N ASN A 115 -15.32 -13.36 3.18
CA ASN A 115 -14.76 -14.18 2.11
C ASN A 115 -14.18 -13.33 0.97
N GLU A 116 -14.79 -12.18 0.64
CA GLU A 116 -14.22 -11.22 -0.31
C GLU A 116 -12.89 -10.63 0.20
N SER A 117 -12.81 -10.34 1.50
CA SER A 117 -11.57 -9.85 2.12
C SER A 117 -10.44 -10.89 2.08
N GLU A 118 -10.75 -12.17 2.30
CA GLU A 118 -9.78 -13.26 2.21
C GLU A 118 -9.30 -13.48 0.78
N ALA A 119 -10.20 -13.39 -0.21
CA ALA A 119 -9.84 -13.48 -1.62
C ALA A 119 -8.93 -12.30 -2.05
N ALA A 120 -9.24 -11.08 -1.60
CA ALA A 120 -8.42 -9.90 -1.84
C ALA A 120 -7.04 -10.00 -1.16
N LEU A 121 -6.98 -10.57 0.05
CA LEU A 121 -5.73 -10.86 0.73
C LEU A 121 -4.90 -11.86 -0.09
N ALA A 122 -5.46 -13.00 -0.48
CA ALA A 122 -4.77 -14.01 -1.27
C ALA A 122 -4.18 -13.44 -2.57
N GLU A 123 -4.96 -12.66 -3.33
CA GLU A 123 -4.46 -11.99 -4.54
C GLU A 123 -3.34 -11.00 -4.21
N THR A 124 -3.44 -10.27 -3.09
CA THR A 124 -2.38 -9.36 -2.65
C THR A 124 -1.09 -10.11 -2.33
N VAL A 125 -1.17 -11.28 -1.67
CA VAL A 125 -0.01 -12.13 -1.38
C VAL A 125 0.67 -12.56 -2.69
N GLU A 126 -0.09 -13.09 -3.65
CA GLU A 126 0.47 -13.53 -4.94
C GLU A 126 1.19 -12.40 -5.68
N LEU A 127 0.58 -11.21 -5.71
CA LEU A 127 1.16 -10.04 -6.35
C LEU A 127 2.40 -9.55 -5.60
N TYR A 128 2.37 -9.55 -4.26
CA TYR A 128 3.52 -9.19 -3.45
C TYR A 128 4.69 -10.14 -3.73
N GLU A 129 4.46 -11.45 -3.68
CA GLU A 129 5.50 -12.46 -3.87
C GLU A 129 6.14 -12.40 -5.25
N LYS A 130 5.32 -12.14 -6.26
CA LYS A 130 5.77 -11.93 -7.63
C LYS A 130 6.77 -10.79 -7.79
N HIS A 131 6.65 -9.71 -7.01
CA HIS A 131 7.47 -8.50 -7.15
C HIS A 131 8.59 -8.39 -6.14
N PHE A 132 8.40 -8.90 -4.91
CA PHE A 132 9.31 -8.63 -3.80
C PHE A 132 9.88 -9.89 -3.13
N GLY A 133 9.53 -11.09 -3.63
CA GLY A 133 9.85 -12.36 -2.99
C GLY A 133 8.91 -12.64 -1.81
N SER A 134 9.26 -13.60 -0.96
CA SER A 134 8.39 -14.11 0.10
C SER A 134 7.69 -13.00 0.90
N CYS A 135 6.36 -13.07 0.99
CA CYS A 135 5.65 -12.19 1.92
C CYS A 135 6.13 -12.53 3.33
N PRO A 136 6.51 -11.53 4.15
CA PRO A 136 6.79 -11.81 5.56
C PRO A 136 5.53 -12.39 6.23
N ASP A 137 5.71 -13.15 7.32
CA ASP A 137 4.70 -13.98 8.03
C ASP A 137 3.41 -13.27 8.52
N PHE A 138 3.18 -12.02 8.10
CA PHE A 138 2.04 -11.17 8.43
C PHE A 138 0.95 -11.15 7.35
N CYS A 139 1.13 -11.89 6.25
CA CYS A 139 0.12 -12.12 5.20
C CYS A 139 -0.92 -13.20 5.58
N THR A 140 -0.83 -13.76 6.78
CA THR A 140 -1.76 -14.77 7.35
C THR A 140 -2.41 -14.26 8.62
#